data_AF-A0AAF0RXF0-F1
#
_entry.id   AF-A0AAF0RXF0-F1
#
_cell.length_a   1.000
_cell.length_b   1.000
_cell.length_c   1.000
_cell.angle_alpha   90.00
_cell.angle_beta   90.00
_cell.angle_gamma   90.00
#
_symmetry.space_group_name_H-M   'P 1'
#
loop_
_entity.id
_entity.type
_entity.pdbx_description
1 polymer ?
#
loop_
_entity_poly.entity_id
_entity_poly.type
_entity_poly.pdbx_seq_one_letter_code
_entity_poly.pdbx_strand_id
1 'polypeptide(L)'
;MGWQEFALGMTEQVLSWPVVALVIVLIFLKPLRKLVDRIKTAKGFGGELEFQELLEDTEKSILDGERAERRGWGWGWGRRWRWRLRRIGQDAPGGGPAPSLGASDGGKTLADPATPLDDSVSTSPSPTQRNSDDPASGTAYSAGTRGDPTDPVDEPGTGLERPIAEPYVPDPSRDPSGAIMMSWTALTQVLFDLRAATAGPGRPSKNPRVVLDQLRKNEVISSKYYEAVHNLLALRNHVAHGEAVPTSGAARNYVELANQLRDTALSLIARLRDDPGENL
;
A
#
# COMPACT_ATOMS: atom_id res chain seq x y z
N MET A 1 -19.24 -73.55 0.23
CA MET A 1 -19.78 -72.23 -0.11
C MET A 1 -18.88 -71.61 -1.16
N GLY A 2 -19.41 -71.39 -2.36
CA GLY A 2 -18.63 -70.95 -3.50
C GLY A 2 -18.38 -69.44 -3.46
N TRP A 3 -17.21 -68.99 -3.91
CA TRP A 3 -16.88 -67.57 -4.06
C TRP A 3 -17.98 -66.81 -4.86
N GLN A 4 -18.66 -67.47 -5.79
CA GLN A 4 -19.77 -66.84 -6.53
C GLN A 4 -20.93 -66.35 -5.63
N GLU A 5 -21.26 -67.06 -4.54
CA GLU A 5 -22.28 -66.61 -3.58
C GLU A 5 -21.79 -65.40 -2.76
N PHE A 6 -20.49 -65.34 -2.48
CA PHE A 6 -19.87 -64.20 -1.79
C PHE A 6 -19.79 -62.95 -2.68
N ALA A 7 -19.46 -63.12 -3.96
CA ALA A 7 -19.39 -62.02 -4.92
C ALA A 7 -20.77 -61.42 -5.18
N LEU A 8 -21.82 -62.25 -5.28
CA LEU A 8 -23.20 -61.79 -5.44
C LEU A 8 -23.72 -61.06 -4.18
N GLY A 9 -23.31 -61.49 -2.98
CA GLY A 9 -23.63 -60.81 -1.73
C GLY A 9 -22.94 -59.44 -1.55
N MET A 10 -21.73 -59.25 -2.10
CA MET A 10 -21.00 -57.97 -2.00
C MET A 10 -21.50 -56.90 -2.98
N THR A 11 -22.07 -57.29 -4.12
CA THR A 11 -22.46 -56.33 -5.17
C THR A 11 -23.75 -55.55 -4.88
N GLU A 12 -24.66 -56.08 -4.06
CA GLU A 12 -25.96 -55.41 -3.83
C GLU A 12 -25.91 -54.28 -2.78
N GLN A 13 -24.95 -54.28 -1.86
CA GLN A 13 -24.83 -53.23 -0.82
C GLN A 13 -23.67 -52.24 -1.03
N VAL A 14 -22.57 -52.64 -1.67
CA VAL A 14 -21.35 -51.79 -1.74
C VAL A 14 -21.36 -50.84 -2.95
N LEU A 15 -22.08 -51.19 -4.01
CA LEU A 15 -22.13 -50.38 -5.25
C LEU A 15 -23.22 -49.30 -5.27
N SER A 16 -24.25 -49.41 -4.43
CA SER A 16 -25.34 -48.41 -4.38
C SER A 16 -24.90 -47.12 -3.68
N TRP A 17 -24.08 -47.21 -2.65
CA TRP A 17 -23.67 -46.05 -1.85
C TRP A 17 -22.80 -45.02 -2.61
N PRO A 18 -21.82 -45.41 -3.46
CA PRO A 18 -21.07 -44.47 -4.30
C PRO A 18 -21.96 -43.74 -5.31
N VAL A 19 -22.94 -44.44 -5.89
CA VAL A 19 -23.89 -43.84 -6.84
C VAL A 19 -24.80 -42.85 -6.11
N VAL A 20 -25.30 -43.21 -4.93
CA VAL A 20 -26.10 -42.30 -4.09
C VAL A 20 -25.27 -41.08 -3.65
N ALA A 21 -24.02 -41.27 -3.23
CA ALA A 21 -23.12 -40.17 -2.89
C ALA A 21 -22.89 -39.24 -4.09
N LEU A 22 -22.70 -39.80 -5.29
CA LEU A 22 -22.52 -39.01 -6.52
C LEU A 22 -23.79 -38.22 -6.89
N VAL A 23 -24.97 -38.82 -6.73
CA VAL A 23 -26.26 -38.14 -6.94
C VAL A 23 -26.47 -37.03 -5.91
N ILE A 24 -26.14 -37.26 -4.64
CA ILE A 24 -26.19 -36.23 -3.57
C ILE A 24 -25.26 -35.07 -3.95
N VAL A 25 -24.01 -35.34 -4.32
CA VAL A 25 -23.06 -34.30 -4.75
C VAL A 25 -23.61 -33.50 -5.94
N LEU A 26 -24.23 -34.15 -6.93
CA LEU A 26 -24.87 -33.50 -8.08
C LEU A 26 -26.06 -32.60 -7.69
N ILE A 27 -26.87 -33.00 -6.71
CA ILE A 27 -27.98 -32.19 -6.20
C ILE A 27 -27.45 -30.96 -5.45
N PHE A 28 -26.40 -31.14 -4.63
CA PHE A 28 -25.81 -30.07 -3.84
C PHE A 28 -24.87 -29.16 -4.62
N LEU A 29 -24.42 -29.54 -5.82
CA LEU A 29 -23.55 -28.73 -6.67
C LEU A 29 -24.17 -27.37 -7.03
N LYS A 30 -25.50 -27.28 -7.23
CA LYS A 30 -26.19 -26.01 -7.50
C LYS A 30 -26.27 -25.09 -6.27
N PRO A 31 -26.74 -25.55 -5.09
CA PRO A 31 -26.68 -24.75 -3.86
C PRO A 31 -25.25 -24.37 -3.45
N LEU A 32 -24.28 -25.27 -3.61
CA LEU A 32 -22.86 -25.02 -3.30
C LEU A 32 -22.30 -23.90 -4.17
N ARG A 33 -22.64 -23.83 -5.47
CA ARG A 33 -22.24 -22.69 -6.32
C ARG A 33 -22.78 -21.35 -5.81
N LYS A 34 -24.05 -21.30 -5.36
CA LYS A 34 -24.62 -20.09 -4.75
C LYS A 34 -23.95 -19.71 -3.44
N LEU A 35 -23.58 -20.71 -2.62
CA LEU A 35 -22.82 -20.52 -1.40
C LEU A 35 -21.41 -20.01 -1.69
N VAL A 36 -20.73 -20.57 -2.69
CA VAL A 36 -19.40 -20.12 -3.13
C VAL A 36 -19.44 -18.71 -3.68
N ASP A 37 -20.47 -18.33 -4.45
CA ASP A 37 -20.59 -16.95 -4.94
C ASP A 37 -20.93 -15.96 -3.80
N ARG A 38 -21.72 -16.36 -2.80
CA ARG A 38 -21.93 -15.53 -1.59
C ARG A 38 -20.68 -15.45 -0.71
N ILE A 39 -19.95 -16.55 -0.59
CA ILE A 39 -18.66 -16.58 0.11
C ILE A 39 -17.65 -15.75 -0.68
N LYS A 40 -17.72 -15.63 -2.01
CA LYS A 40 -16.88 -14.68 -2.77
C LYS A 40 -17.18 -13.22 -2.40
N THR A 41 -18.44 -12.88 -2.13
CA THR A 41 -18.81 -11.52 -1.70
C THR A 41 -18.46 -11.27 -0.23
N ALA A 42 -18.52 -12.28 0.63
CA ALA A 42 -18.01 -12.20 2.02
C ALA A 42 -16.47 -12.38 2.10
N LYS A 43 -15.83 -12.96 1.07
CA LYS A 43 -14.37 -13.05 0.86
C LYS A 43 -13.75 -11.75 0.36
N GLY A 44 -14.49 -10.65 0.32
CA GLY A 44 -13.86 -9.33 0.44
C GLY A 44 -13.05 -9.19 1.75
N PHE A 45 -13.31 -10.07 2.73
CA PHE A 45 -12.63 -10.12 4.02
C PHE A 45 -11.97 -11.48 4.35
N GLY A 46 -11.73 -12.33 3.34
CA GLY A 46 -11.20 -13.70 3.51
C GLY A 46 -9.89 -13.95 2.75
N GLY A 47 -9.07 -12.92 2.61
CA GLY A 47 -7.73 -12.99 2.02
C GLY A 47 -6.67 -13.66 2.91
N GLU A 48 -7.02 -14.10 4.13
CA GLU A 48 -6.08 -14.72 5.08
C GLU A 48 -5.34 -15.95 4.53
N LEU A 49 -5.96 -16.74 3.63
CA LEU A 49 -5.32 -17.94 3.06
C LEU A 49 -4.44 -17.66 1.84
N GLU A 50 -4.79 -16.70 0.97
CA GLU A 50 -3.90 -16.29 -0.14
C GLU A 50 -2.73 -15.43 0.36
N PHE A 51 -2.91 -14.67 1.45
CA PHE A 51 -1.87 -13.79 1.97
C PHE A 51 -0.72 -14.54 2.66
N GLN A 52 -0.97 -15.65 3.37
CA GLN A 52 0.12 -16.46 3.93
C GLN A 52 0.95 -17.13 2.84
N GLU A 53 0.30 -17.63 1.80
CA GLU A 53 0.99 -18.22 0.64
C GLU A 53 1.79 -17.14 -0.10
N LEU A 54 1.26 -15.92 -0.24
CA LEU A 54 1.99 -14.79 -0.80
C LEU A 54 3.19 -14.35 0.05
N LEU A 55 3.14 -14.51 1.38
CA LEU A 55 4.24 -14.16 2.29
C LEU A 55 5.41 -15.15 2.18
N GLU A 56 5.14 -16.46 2.28
CA GLU A 56 6.17 -17.50 2.07
C GLU A 56 6.80 -17.37 0.68
N ASP A 57 5.97 -17.10 -0.33
CA ASP A 57 6.42 -17.00 -1.70
C ASP A 57 7.09 -15.64 -2.01
N THR A 58 6.91 -14.62 -1.15
CA THR A 58 7.67 -13.35 -1.20
C THR A 58 9.04 -13.52 -0.56
N GLU A 59 9.11 -14.13 0.62
CA GLU A 59 10.37 -14.46 1.29
C GLU A 59 11.26 -15.32 0.39
N LYS A 60 10.66 -16.34 -0.24
CA LYS A 60 11.35 -17.21 -1.20
C LYS A 60 11.80 -16.45 -2.46
N SER A 61 11.00 -15.53 -2.99
CA SER A 61 11.38 -14.73 -4.16
C SER A 61 12.52 -13.74 -3.89
N ILE A 62 12.63 -13.24 -2.65
CA ILE A 62 13.76 -12.40 -2.22
C ILE A 62 15.03 -13.26 -2.16
N LEU A 63 14.94 -14.45 -1.58
CA LEU A 63 16.06 -15.40 -1.50
C LEU A 63 16.48 -15.96 -2.89
N ASP A 64 15.53 -16.16 -3.79
CA ASP A 64 15.82 -16.66 -5.14
C ASP A 64 16.25 -15.53 -6.11
N GLY A 65 15.83 -14.28 -5.86
CA GLY A 65 16.35 -13.09 -6.53
C GLY A 65 17.86 -12.93 -6.30
N GLU A 66 18.32 -13.12 -5.05
CA GLU A 66 19.75 -13.15 -4.71
C GLU A 66 20.52 -14.28 -5.45
N ARG A 67 19.86 -15.40 -5.80
CA ARG A 67 20.47 -16.47 -6.62
C ARG A 67 20.47 -16.17 -8.12
N ALA A 68 19.46 -15.47 -8.63
CA ALA A 68 19.37 -15.08 -10.04
C ALA A 68 20.39 -13.97 -10.37
N GLU A 69 20.66 -13.08 -9.42
CA GLU A 69 21.68 -12.02 -9.54
C GLU A 69 23.10 -12.59 -9.62
N ARG A 70 23.39 -13.69 -8.87
CA ARG A 70 24.63 -14.47 -9.04
C ARG A 70 24.78 -15.13 -10.43
N ARG A 71 23.71 -15.19 -11.24
CA ARG A 71 23.73 -15.74 -12.61
C ARG A 71 23.46 -14.67 -13.68
N GLY A 72 24.08 -13.50 -13.55
CA GLY A 72 24.60 -12.78 -14.72
C GLY A 72 23.63 -11.92 -15.54
N TRP A 73 22.65 -11.26 -14.91
CA TRP A 73 21.80 -10.26 -15.59
C TRP A 73 22.11 -8.79 -15.20
N GLY A 74 23.14 -8.55 -14.36
CA GLY A 74 23.48 -7.23 -13.80
C GLY A 74 24.42 -6.30 -14.60
N TRP A 75 24.67 -6.51 -15.91
CA TRP A 75 25.72 -5.76 -16.62
C TRP A 75 25.24 -4.60 -17.54
N GLY A 76 23.94 -4.35 -17.62
CA GLY A 76 23.36 -3.42 -18.61
C GLY A 76 23.22 -1.96 -18.17
N TRP A 77 22.76 -1.72 -16.94
CA TRP A 77 22.21 -0.41 -16.57
C TRP A 77 23.15 0.51 -15.78
N GLY A 78 24.01 -0.04 -14.91
CA GLY A 78 25.01 0.73 -14.16
C GLY A 78 26.03 1.48 -15.05
N ARG A 79 26.33 0.96 -16.25
CA ARG A 79 27.22 1.64 -17.22
C ARG A 79 26.53 2.78 -17.98
N ARG A 80 25.20 2.74 -18.17
CA ARG A 80 24.45 3.77 -18.90
C ARG A 80 24.20 5.00 -18.05
N TRP A 81 24.00 4.83 -16.73
CA TRP A 81 23.88 5.94 -15.78
C TRP A 81 25.22 6.63 -15.47
N ARG A 82 26.31 5.87 -15.40
CA ARG A 82 27.67 6.42 -15.19
C ARG A 82 28.14 7.31 -16.35
N TRP A 83 27.70 7.04 -17.58
CA TRP A 83 27.95 7.91 -18.75
C TRP A 83 27.20 9.25 -18.70
N ARG A 84 26.08 9.32 -17.95
CA ARG A 84 25.24 10.53 -17.88
C ARG A 84 25.71 11.50 -16.79
N LEU A 85 26.22 10.99 -15.68
CA LEU A 85 26.75 11.84 -14.59
C LEU A 85 28.11 12.47 -14.93
N ARG A 86 28.92 11.85 -15.79
CA ARG A 86 30.18 12.46 -16.27
C ARG A 86 29.97 13.63 -17.24
N ARG A 87 28.80 13.73 -17.90
CA ARG A 87 28.51 14.80 -18.86
C ARG A 87 27.91 16.07 -18.22
N ILE A 88 27.43 15.99 -16.98
CA ILE A 88 26.84 17.16 -16.28
C ILE A 88 27.90 17.95 -15.48
N GLY A 89 29.09 17.37 -15.23
CA GLY A 89 30.18 18.04 -14.52
C GLY A 89 31.27 18.67 -15.38
N GLN A 90 31.28 18.48 -16.71
CA GLN A 90 32.36 18.96 -17.59
C GLN A 90 31.96 20.06 -18.59
N ASP A 91 30.66 20.31 -18.78
CA ASP A 91 30.18 21.34 -19.69
C ASP A 91 29.55 22.51 -18.91
N ALA A 92 30.35 23.21 -18.12
CA ALA A 92 30.07 24.61 -17.78
C ALA A 92 30.79 25.51 -18.80
N PRO A 93 30.20 25.79 -19.98
CA PRO A 93 30.75 26.80 -20.87
C PRO A 93 30.51 28.18 -20.26
N GLY A 94 31.60 28.96 -20.22
CA GLY A 94 31.59 30.37 -19.91
C GLY A 94 30.58 31.14 -20.76
N GLY A 95 30.17 32.29 -20.21
CA GLY A 95 29.12 33.15 -20.73
C GLY A 95 29.20 33.42 -22.23
N GLY A 96 28.07 33.20 -22.91
CA GLY A 96 27.75 33.77 -24.21
C GLY A 96 26.49 34.64 -24.09
N PRO A 97 26.40 35.75 -24.85
CA PRO A 97 25.31 36.71 -24.74
C PRO A 97 23.97 36.16 -25.28
N ALA A 98 22.88 36.64 -24.69
CA ALA A 98 21.52 36.25 -24.97
C ALA A 98 21.10 36.49 -26.44
N PRO A 99 20.34 35.59 -27.07
CA PRO A 99 19.74 35.85 -28.36
C PRO A 99 18.54 36.79 -28.24
N SER A 100 18.57 37.82 -29.07
CA SER A 100 17.52 38.82 -29.28
C SER A 100 16.22 38.20 -29.81
N LEU A 101 15.10 38.57 -29.18
CA LEU A 101 13.73 38.30 -29.62
C LEU A 101 13.45 39.01 -30.96
N GLY A 102 13.39 38.23 -32.04
CA GLY A 102 12.88 38.66 -33.34
C GLY A 102 11.37 38.44 -33.43
N ALA A 103 10.64 39.53 -33.63
CA ALA A 103 9.24 39.52 -34.03
C ALA A 103 9.07 38.86 -35.41
N SER A 104 8.04 38.00 -35.55
CA SER A 104 7.49 37.66 -36.85
C SER A 104 5.97 37.60 -36.78
N ASP A 105 5.44 38.53 -37.56
CA ASP A 105 4.10 38.74 -38.07
C ASP A 105 3.57 37.58 -38.93
N GLY A 106 2.27 37.58 -39.21
CA GLY A 106 1.68 36.94 -40.40
C GLY A 106 0.74 35.76 -40.16
N GLY A 107 -0.57 36.02 -40.14
CA GLY A 107 -1.61 35.01 -39.97
C GLY A 107 -1.95 34.14 -41.20
N LYS A 108 -2.93 33.25 -41.01
CA LYS A 108 -3.87 32.80 -42.05
C LYS A 108 -5.06 32.05 -41.44
N THR A 109 -6.24 32.56 -41.78
CA THR A 109 -7.58 31.99 -41.74
C THR A 109 -7.66 30.62 -42.43
N LEU A 110 -8.47 29.69 -41.89
CA LEU A 110 -9.53 28.97 -42.62
C LEU A 110 -10.44 28.20 -41.66
N ALA A 111 -11.65 27.91 -42.13
CA ALA A 111 -12.87 27.70 -41.38
C ALA A 111 -13.27 26.22 -41.14
N ASP A 112 -14.26 26.08 -40.24
CA ASP A 112 -15.37 25.11 -40.22
C ASP A 112 -15.14 23.63 -39.83
N PRO A 113 -16.20 22.86 -39.44
CA PRO A 113 -17.50 23.27 -38.87
C PRO A 113 -17.98 22.38 -37.68
N ALA A 114 -18.96 22.93 -36.95
CA ALA A 114 -20.10 22.27 -36.28
C ALA A 114 -19.90 20.91 -35.59
N THR A 115 -19.95 20.92 -34.26
CA THR A 115 -20.35 19.76 -33.44
C THR A 115 -21.69 20.08 -32.76
N PRO A 116 -22.70 19.19 -32.85
CA PRO A 116 -24.01 19.45 -32.29
C PRO A 116 -24.02 19.36 -30.77
N LEU A 117 -24.80 20.28 -30.17
CA LEU A 117 -25.23 20.29 -28.78
C LEU A 117 -25.96 18.99 -28.44
N ASP A 118 -25.51 18.31 -27.40
CA ASP A 118 -26.25 17.23 -26.76
C ASP A 118 -26.77 17.75 -25.41
N ASP A 119 -28.06 18.04 -25.39
CA ASP A 119 -28.84 18.44 -24.21
C ASP A 119 -29.12 17.19 -23.38
N SER A 120 -28.37 17.00 -22.29
CA SER A 120 -28.65 15.96 -21.31
C SER A 120 -28.73 16.53 -19.89
N VAL A 121 -29.95 16.95 -19.57
CA VAL A 121 -30.67 16.79 -18.29
C VAL A 121 -29.77 16.58 -17.06
N SER A 122 -29.53 17.66 -16.34
CA SER A 122 -29.02 17.64 -14.96
C SER A 122 -30.18 17.89 -14.00
N THR A 123 -30.78 16.81 -13.49
CA THR A 123 -31.71 16.85 -12.36
C THR A 123 -30.91 16.90 -11.07
N SER A 124 -30.71 18.11 -10.55
CA SER A 124 -30.27 18.37 -9.17
C SER A 124 -31.35 17.95 -8.17
N PRO A 125 -31.07 17.07 -7.19
CA PRO A 125 -31.84 17.03 -5.96
C PRO A 125 -31.29 18.07 -4.97
N SER A 126 -32.18 18.97 -4.55
CA SER A 126 -31.97 20.00 -3.54
C SER A 126 -31.47 19.46 -2.19
N PRO A 127 -30.67 20.25 -1.44
CA PRO A 127 -30.10 19.86 -0.16
C PRO A 127 -31.16 19.86 0.95
N THR A 128 -31.10 18.81 1.77
CA THR A 128 -31.87 18.66 3.01
C THR A 128 -31.49 19.74 4.03
N GLN A 129 -32.52 20.27 4.66
CA GLN A 129 -32.53 21.29 5.71
C GLN A 129 -31.44 21.10 6.76
N ARG A 130 -30.66 22.18 6.92
CA ARG A 130 -29.77 22.48 8.03
C ARG A 130 -30.59 22.73 9.30
N ASN A 131 -30.66 21.75 10.20
CA ASN A 131 -31.09 22.00 11.58
C ASN A 131 -30.02 22.82 12.29
N SER A 132 -30.41 24.04 12.65
CA SER A 132 -29.63 24.99 13.42
C SER A 132 -30.22 24.99 14.82
N ASP A 133 -29.63 24.23 15.74
CA ASP A 133 -29.89 24.33 17.17
C ASP A 133 -28.54 24.30 17.90
N ASP A 134 -27.91 25.47 17.92
CA ASP A 134 -26.92 25.86 18.93
C ASP A 134 -27.69 26.29 20.18
N PRO A 135 -27.31 25.78 21.36
CA PRO A 135 -27.18 26.72 22.46
C PRO A 135 -25.83 26.59 23.17
N ALA A 136 -25.05 27.66 23.04
CA ALA A 136 -24.31 28.33 24.11
C ALA A 136 -23.80 27.44 25.26
N SER A 137 -22.51 27.15 25.22
CA SER A 137 -21.73 26.88 26.43
C SER A 137 -20.45 27.68 26.38
N GLY A 138 -20.50 28.85 27.01
CA GLY A 138 -19.34 29.67 27.28
C GLY A 138 -18.46 29.01 28.34
N THR A 139 -17.26 28.58 27.93
CA THR A 139 -16.17 28.32 28.86
C THR A 139 -15.28 29.55 28.91
N ALA A 140 -15.35 30.26 30.02
CA ALA A 140 -14.46 31.33 30.39
C ALA A 140 -13.01 30.83 30.36
N TYR A 141 -12.16 31.46 29.53
CA TYR A 141 -10.72 31.32 29.63
C TYR A 141 -10.26 32.13 30.85
N SER A 142 -9.96 31.42 31.94
CA SER A 142 -9.25 31.98 33.09
C SER A 142 -7.82 32.34 32.69
N ALA A 143 -7.53 33.64 32.74
CA ALA A 143 -6.17 34.18 32.71
C ALA A 143 -5.42 33.71 33.96
N GLY A 144 -4.55 32.71 33.80
CA GLY A 144 -3.71 32.15 34.86
C GLY A 144 -2.25 32.57 34.70
N THR A 145 -1.82 33.45 35.61
CA THR A 145 -0.49 33.49 36.25
C THR A 145 0.77 33.60 35.38
N ARG A 146 1.25 34.84 35.29
CA ARG A 146 2.60 35.26 34.94
C ARG A 146 3.58 34.72 36.00
N GLY A 147 4.24 33.61 35.69
CA GLY A 147 5.29 33.00 36.50
C GLY A 147 6.61 33.79 36.44
N ASP A 148 7.29 33.75 37.58
CA ASP A 148 8.54 34.40 38.00
C ASP A 148 9.77 33.99 37.13
N PRO A 149 10.63 34.93 36.67
CA PRO A 149 11.75 34.64 35.77
C PRO A 149 13.05 34.17 36.48
N THR A 150 12.95 33.47 37.61
CA THR A 150 14.13 33.04 38.38
C THR A 150 14.23 31.52 38.54
N ASP A 151 14.10 30.79 37.43
CA ASP A 151 14.54 29.38 37.40
C ASP A 151 16.05 29.28 37.16
N PRO A 152 16.75 28.41 37.93
CA PRO A 152 18.19 28.22 37.85
C PRO A 152 18.59 27.68 36.48
N VAL A 153 19.66 28.28 35.93
CA VAL A 153 20.31 27.90 34.67
C VAL A 153 20.59 26.39 34.68
N ASP A 154 19.88 25.67 33.81
CA ASP A 154 20.03 24.25 33.54
C ASP A 154 21.51 23.88 33.40
N GLU A 155 21.92 22.87 34.18
CA GLU A 155 23.15 22.14 33.91
C GLU A 155 23.13 21.63 32.46
N PRO A 156 24.28 21.58 31.76
CA PRO A 156 24.43 20.86 30.49
C PRO A 156 24.31 19.36 30.76
N GLY A 157 23.07 18.93 31.02
CA GLY A 157 22.66 17.56 31.20
C GLY A 157 23.08 16.78 29.97
N THR A 158 23.99 15.85 30.23
CA THR A 158 24.42 14.76 29.37
C THR A 158 23.27 14.36 28.47
N GLY A 159 23.44 14.56 27.15
CA GLY A 159 22.40 14.36 26.15
C GLY A 159 21.77 12.99 26.31
N LEU A 160 20.67 12.95 27.08
CA LEU A 160 19.82 11.78 27.21
C LEU A 160 19.27 11.59 25.81
N GLU A 161 19.88 10.65 25.07
CA GLU A 161 19.25 9.98 23.96
C GLU A 161 17.86 9.59 24.45
N ARG A 162 16.87 10.44 24.19
CA ARG A 162 15.49 10.14 24.54
C ARG A 162 15.20 8.88 23.72
N PRO A 163 14.99 7.71 24.37
CA PRO A 163 14.66 6.50 23.62
C PRO A 163 13.51 6.89 22.72
N ILE A 164 13.70 6.73 21.41
CA ILE A 164 12.71 7.10 20.39
C ILE A 164 11.45 6.38 20.81
N ALA A 165 10.48 7.11 21.37
CA ALA A 165 9.31 6.51 21.94
C ALA A 165 8.65 5.69 20.84
N GLU A 166 8.52 4.37 21.07
CA GLU A 166 7.86 3.51 20.10
C GLU A 166 6.51 4.13 19.75
N PRO A 167 6.20 4.29 18.45
CA PRO A 167 4.96 4.93 18.06
C PRO A 167 3.79 4.16 18.68
N TYR A 168 3.01 4.84 19.52
CA TYR A 168 1.85 4.24 20.20
C TYR A 168 0.86 3.71 19.16
N VAL A 169 0.62 2.39 19.18
CA VAL A 169 -0.40 1.74 18.36
C VAL A 169 -1.60 1.40 19.26
N PRO A 170 -2.81 1.94 19.01
CA PRO A 170 -4.00 1.58 19.75
C PRO A 170 -4.28 0.07 19.71
N ASP A 171 -4.83 -0.49 20.80
CA ASP A 171 -5.27 -1.88 20.81
C ASP A 171 -6.41 -2.09 19.79
N PRO A 172 -6.23 -2.93 18.76
CA PRO A 172 -7.24 -3.15 17.71
C PRO A 172 -8.55 -3.74 18.24
N SER A 173 -8.53 -4.30 19.46
CA SER A 173 -9.73 -4.82 20.13
C SER A 173 -10.62 -3.70 20.68
N ARG A 174 -10.05 -2.53 20.98
CA ARG A 174 -10.75 -1.36 21.55
C ARG A 174 -11.03 -0.29 20.50
N ASP A 175 -10.07 -0.05 19.61
CA ASP A 175 -10.16 0.94 18.54
C ASP A 175 -9.58 0.38 17.23
N PRO A 176 -10.38 -0.41 16.49
CA PRO A 176 -9.91 -1.06 15.26
C PRO A 176 -9.56 -0.05 14.17
N SER A 177 -10.33 1.02 14.02
CA SER A 177 -10.07 2.07 13.04
C SER A 177 -8.80 2.85 13.39
N GLY A 178 -8.62 3.24 14.65
CA GLY A 178 -7.41 3.91 15.10
C GLY A 178 -6.16 3.06 14.94
N ALA A 179 -6.24 1.75 15.25
CA ALA A 179 -5.14 0.81 15.06
C ALA A 179 -4.69 0.73 13.59
N ILE A 180 -5.63 0.65 12.64
CA ILE A 180 -5.36 0.69 11.19
C ILE A 180 -4.68 2.00 10.77
N MET A 181 -5.17 3.14 11.26
CA MET A 181 -4.64 4.46 10.88
C MET A 181 -3.22 4.69 11.40
N MET A 182 -2.93 4.22 12.61
CA MET A 182 -1.61 4.36 13.23
C MET A 182 -0.58 3.42 12.61
N SER A 183 -0.94 2.17 12.33
CA SER A 183 -0.03 1.23 11.64
C SER A 183 0.28 1.69 10.20
N TRP A 184 -0.72 2.21 9.48
CA TRP A 184 -0.51 2.80 8.16
C TRP A 184 0.45 4.00 8.18
N THR A 185 0.31 4.87 9.18
CA THR A 185 1.21 6.02 9.38
C THR A 185 2.65 5.56 9.58
N ALA A 186 2.86 4.55 10.44
CA ALA A 186 4.18 3.99 10.71
C ALA A 186 4.80 3.35 9.45
N LEU A 187 4.03 2.57 8.68
CA LEU A 187 4.49 1.98 7.42
C LEU A 187 4.84 3.07 6.40
N THR A 188 4.00 4.10 6.26
CA THR A 188 4.21 5.18 5.29
C THR A 188 5.48 5.97 5.58
N GLN A 189 5.80 6.21 6.86
CA GLN A 189 7.04 6.86 7.26
C GLN A 189 8.26 6.06 6.77
N VAL A 190 8.28 4.75 7.02
CA VAL A 190 9.38 3.88 6.57
C VAL A 190 9.47 3.81 5.04
N LEU A 191 8.35 3.83 4.32
CA LEU A 191 8.38 3.89 2.85
C LEU A 191 9.02 5.19 2.33
N PHE A 192 8.79 6.32 3.01
CA PHE A 192 9.45 7.58 2.68
C PHE A 192 10.94 7.53 2.99
N ASP A 193 11.33 6.92 4.11
CA ASP A 193 12.73 6.74 4.48
C ASP A 193 13.45 5.80 3.50
N LEU A 194 12.82 4.70 3.09
CA LEU A 194 13.32 3.79 2.05
C LEU A 194 13.48 4.51 0.71
N ARG A 195 12.52 5.37 0.37
CA ARG A 195 12.61 6.19 -0.84
C ARG A 195 13.75 7.18 -0.76
N ALA A 196 13.96 7.82 0.39
CA ALA A 196 15.05 8.75 0.61
C ALA A 196 16.41 8.05 0.51
N ALA A 197 16.53 6.84 1.05
CA ALA A 197 17.75 6.02 0.98
C ALA A 197 18.09 5.58 -0.47
N THR A 198 17.07 5.36 -1.31
CA THR A 198 17.24 4.93 -2.71
C THR A 198 17.12 6.06 -3.73
N ALA A 199 16.86 7.30 -3.30
CA ALA A 199 16.68 8.42 -4.21
C ALA A 199 17.99 8.97 -4.75
N GLY A 200 18.08 9.01 -6.08
CA GLY A 200 18.95 9.96 -6.77
C GLY A 200 18.51 11.43 -6.52
N PRO A 201 19.30 12.40 -7.00
CA PRO A 201 19.06 13.82 -6.76
C PRO A 201 17.66 14.24 -7.25
N GLY A 202 16.85 14.78 -6.33
CA GLY A 202 15.50 15.25 -6.61
C GLY A 202 14.68 15.45 -5.34
N ARG A 203 13.57 16.18 -5.46
CA ARG A 203 12.63 16.37 -4.34
C ARG A 203 11.80 15.10 -4.15
N PRO A 204 11.84 14.44 -2.97
CA PRO A 204 11.01 13.28 -2.72
C PRO A 204 9.52 13.65 -2.71
N SER A 205 8.68 12.77 -3.26
CA SER A 205 7.23 12.92 -3.21
C SER A 205 6.72 12.59 -1.80
N LYS A 206 5.73 13.34 -1.32
CA LYS A 206 5.00 13.02 -0.08
C LYS A 206 3.77 12.13 -0.32
N ASN A 207 3.47 11.79 -1.58
CA ASN A 207 2.34 10.94 -1.92
C ASN A 207 2.78 9.46 -1.88
N PRO A 208 2.21 8.62 -1.01
CA PRO A 208 2.63 7.22 -0.86
C PRO A 208 2.47 6.40 -2.14
N ARG A 209 1.44 6.66 -2.96
CA ARG A 209 1.27 5.96 -4.25
C ARG A 209 2.42 6.23 -5.19
N VAL A 210 2.78 7.51 -5.33
CA VAL A 210 3.90 7.94 -6.18
C VAL A 210 5.22 7.36 -5.67
N VAL A 211 5.39 7.28 -4.34
CA VAL A 211 6.58 6.67 -3.73
C VAL A 211 6.66 5.17 -4.04
N LEU A 212 5.56 4.43 -3.89
CA LEU A 212 5.50 3.00 -4.21
C LEU A 212 5.76 2.74 -5.69
N ASP A 213 5.17 3.53 -6.59
CA ASP A 213 5.43 3.41 -8.02
C ASP A 213 6.91 3.67 -8.36
N GLN A 214 7.53 4.65 -7.71
CA GLN A 214 8.94 4.94 -7.88
C GLN A 214 9.83 3.79 -7.37
N LEU A 215 9.54 3.27 -6.17
CA LEU A 215 10.27 2.13 -5.60
C LEU A 215 10.16 0.90 -6.49
N ARG A 216 8.95 0.59 -7.00
CA ARG A 216 8.72 -0.53 -7.92
C ARG A 216 9.42 -0.32 -9.27
N LYS A 217 9.30 0.87 -9.86
CA LYS A 217 9.92 1.20 -11.16
C LYS A 217 11.45 1.11 -11.12
N ASN A 218 12.04 1.38 -9.96
CA ASN A 218 13.47 1.25 -9.71
C ASN A 218 13.85 -0.15 -9.20
N GLU A 219 12.92 -1.10 -9.19
CA GLU A 219 13.12 -2.49 -8.75
C GLU A 219 13.61 -2.63 -7.30
N VAL A 220 13.41 -1.60 -6.46
CA VAL A 220 13.77 -1.62 -5.03
C VAL A 220 12.84 -2.54 -4.24
N ILE A 221 11.59 -2.66 -4.68
CA ILE A 221 10.57 -3.52 -4.07
C ILE A 221 10.00 -4.46 -5.13
N SER A 222 9.62 -5.66 -4.70
CA SER A 222 8.97 -6.64 -5.57
C SER A 222 7.54 -6.23 -5.93
N SER A 223 7.01 -6.79 -7.03
CA SER A 223 5.60 -6.59 -7.41
C SER A 223 4.63 -7.05 -6.32
N LYS A 224 4.94 -8.14 -5.60
CA LYS A 224 4.13 -8.64 -4.49
C LYS A 224 4.07 -7.65 -3.33
N TYR A 225 5.23 -7.10 -2.95
CA TYR A 225 5.29 -6.06 -1.93
C TYR A 225 4.46 -4.83 -2.32
N TYR A 226 4.58 -4.39 -3.59
CA TYR A 226 3.78 -3.29 -4.14
C TYR A 226 2.27 -3.56 -4.03
N GLU A 227 1.81 -4.75 -4.43
CA GLU A 227 0.40 -5.14 -4.37
C GLU A 227 -0.11 -5.18 -2.93
N ALA A 228 0.67 -5.76 -2.01
CA ALA A 228 0.30 -5.82 -0.59
C ALA A 228 0.10 -4.42 0.01
N VAL A 229 1.04 -3.50 -0.20
CA VAL A 229 0.90 -2.12 0.29
C VAL A 229 -0.27 -1.40 -0.39
N HIS A 230 -0.48 -1.61 -1.70
CA HIS A 230 -1.59 -1.01 -2.43
C HIS A 230 -2.95 -1.46 -1.87
N ASN A 231 -3.09 -2.75 -1.53
CA ASN A 231 -4.30 -3.31 -0.92
C ASN A 231 -4.55 -2.72 0.49
N LEU A 232 -3.50 -2.58 1.30
CA LEU A 232 -3.60 -1.90 2.61
C LEU A 232 -4.02 -0.44 2.48
N LEU A 233 -3.52 0.27 1.47
CA LEU A 233 -3.91 1.66 1.19
C LEU A 233 -5.40 1.76 0.82
N ALA A 234 -5.90 0.85 -0.02
CA ALA A 234 -7.30 0.82 -0.41
C ALA A 234 -8.20 0.62 0.82
N LEU A 235 -7.91 -0.39 1.65
CA LEU A 235 -8.65 -0.66 2.88
C LEU A 235 -8.60 0.52 3.86
N ARG A 236 -7.42 1.12 4.07
CA ARG A 236 -7.29 2.32 4.91
C ARG A 236 -8.15 3.47 4.41
N ASN A 237 -8.23 3.68 3.10
CA ASN A 237 -9.07 4.75 2.55
C ASN A 237 -10.56 4.47 2.82
N HIS A 238 -11.03 3.24 2.63
CA HIS A 238 -12.41 2.88 2.97
C HIS A 238 -12.73 3.13 4.46
N VAL A 239 -11.81 2.78 5.37
CA VAL A 239 -11.97 3.05 6.82
C VAL A 239 -11.95 4.55 7.09
N ALA A 240 -11.02 5.31 6.51
CA ALA A 240 -10.88 6.74 6.72
C ALA A 240 -12.08 7.55 6.18
N HIS A 241 -12.72 7.08 5.11
CA HIS A 241 -13.93 7.66 4.56
C HIS A 241 -15.21 7.19 5.27
N GLY A 242 -15.10 6.28 6.26
CA GLY A 242 -16.25 5.73 6.96
C GLY A 242 -17.10 4.77 6.13
N GLU A 243 -16.59 4.33 4.97
CA GLU A 243 -17.26 3.37 4.09
C GLU A 243 -17.22 1.94 4.63
N ALA A 244 -16.24 1.65 5.49
CA ALA A 244 -16.08 0.37 6.15
C ALA A 244 -15.86 0.55 7.66
N VAL A 245 -16.59 -0.24 8.46
CA VAL A 245 -16.37 -0.36 9.91
C VAL A 245 -15.57 -1.65 10.15
N PRO A 246 -14.26 -1.56 10.42
CA PRO A 246 -13.42 -2.74 10.58
C PRO A 246 -13.79 -3.51 11.85
N THR A 247 -13.82 -4.84 11.76
CA THR A 247 -13.92 -5.69 12.95
C THR A 247 -12.57 -5.70 13.69
N SER A 248 -12.56 -6.12 14.97
CA SER A 248 -11.32 -6.23 15.74
C SER A 248 -10.33 -7.23 15.13
N GLY A 249 -10.82 -8.37 14.61
CA GLY A 249 -10.01 -9.36 13.89
C GLY A 249 -9.41 -8.78 12.60
N ALA A 250 -10.23 -8.07 11.81
CA ALA A 250 -9.79 -7.36 10.61
C ALA A 250 -8.65 -6.37 10.89
N ALA A 251 -8.82 -5.54 11.92
CA ALA A 251 -7.83 -4.55 12.31
C ALA A 251 -6.55 -5.20 12.80
N ARG A 252 -6.62 -6.29 13.56
CA ARG A 252 -5.44 -7.05 14.01
C ARG A 252 -4.62 -7.55 12.82
N ASN A 253 -5.26 -8.18 11.85
CA ASN A 253 -4.58 -8.68 10.64
C ASN A 253 -3.96 -7.54 9.83
N TYR A 254 -4.68 -6.41 9.71
CA TYR A 254 -4.14 -5.23 9.04
C TYR A 254 -2.86 -4.73 9.73
N VAL A 255 -2.89 -4.59 11.05
CA VAL A 255 -1.75 -4.13 11.85
C VAL A 255 -0.57 -5.08 11.71
N GLU A 256 -0.81 -6.39 11.79
CA GLU A 256 0.22 -7.41 11.61
C GLU A 256 0.88 -7.33 10.23
N LEU A 257 0.08 -7.27 9.16
CA LEU A 257 0.61 -7.16 7.80
C LEU A 257 1.39 -5.86 7.59
N ALA A 258 0.87 -4.74 8.11
CA ALA A 258 1.54 -3.44 8.03
C ALA A 258 2.90 -3.46 8.74
N ASN A 259 2.99 -4.11 9.91
CA ASN A 259 4.25 -4.28 10.63
C ASN A 259 5.23 -5.17 9.87
N GLN A 260 4.79 -6.30 9.30
CA GLN A 260 5.66 -7.18 8.50
C GLN A 260 6.25 -6.45 7.28
N LEU A 261 5.43 -5.69 6.55
CA LEU A 261 5.88 -4.88 5.41
C LEU A 261 6.86 -3.79 5.87
N ARG A 262 6.57 -3.14 7.00
CA ARG A 262 7.45 -2.12 7.59
C ARG A 262 8.82 -2.71 7.94
N ASP A 263 8.84 -3.86 8.61
CA ASP A 263 10.08 -4.51 9.04
C ASP A 263 10.91 -4.99 7.84
N THR A 264 10.24 -5.45 6.77
CA THR A 264 10.87 -5.75 5.48
C THR A 264 11.53 -4.50 4.88
N ALA A 265 10.82 -3.37 4.86
CA ALA A 265 11.38 -2.10 4.35
C ALA A 265 12.55 -1.58 5.20
N LEU A 266 12.48 -1.71 6.53
CA LEU A 266 13.60 -1.38 7.42
C LEU A 266 14.82 -2.25 7.13
N SER A 267 14.61 -3.55 6.88
CA SER A 267 15.67 -4.47 6.50
C SER A 267 16.35 -4.07 5.18
N LEU A 268 15.56 -3.61 4.20
CA LEU A 268 16.09 -3.08 2.93
C LEU A 268 16.90 -1.79 3.16
N ILE A 269 16.42 -0.87 3.99
CA ILE A 269 17.16 0.35 4.36
C ILE A 269 18.51 0.00 4.99
N ALA A 270 18.53 -0.96 5.93
CA ALA A 270 19.76 -1.40 6.59
C ALA A 270 20.76 -1.97 5.58
N ARG A 271 20.31 -2.86 4.69
CA ARG A 271 21.15 -3.45 3.62
C ARG A 271 21.73 -2.38 2.70
N LEU A 272 20.93 -1.40 2.27
CA LEU A 272 21.38 -0.29 1.42
C LEU A 272 22.41 0.61 2.10
N ARG A 273 22.35 0.72 3.43
CA ARG A 273 23.30 1.50 4.22
C ARG A 273 24.63 0.76 4.40
N ASP A 274 24.59 -0.55 4.60
CA ASP A 274 25.79 -1.36 4.84
C ASP A 274 26.58 -1.65 3.56
N ASP A 275 25.92 -1.67 2.40
CA ASP A 275 26.56 -1.89 1.10
C ASP A 275 26.18 -0.82 0.06
N PRO A 276 26.80 0.38 0.13
CA PRO A 276 26.61 1.43 -0.87
C PRO A 276 27.28 1.12 -2.21
N GLY A 277 28.01 -0.01 -2.35
CA GLY A 277 28.97 -0.25 -3.42
C GLY A 277 28.62 -1.35 -4.42
N GLU A 278 27.93 -2.43 -4.01
CA GLU A 278 27.61 -3.54 -4.94
C GLU A 278 26.24 -3.43 -5.63
N ASN A 279 25.31 -2.58 -5.15
CA ASN A 279 23.90 -2.62 -5.58
C ASN A 279 23.42 -1.49 -6.52
N LEU A 280 24.31 -0.85 -7.30
CA LEU A 280 23.96 0.22 -8.30
C LEU A 280 24.72 0.09 -9.64
#